data_AF-A0A7X6TQN5-F1
#
_entry.id   AF-A0A7X6TQN5-F1
#
_cell.length_a   1.000
_cell.length_b   1.000
_cell.length_c   1.000
_cell.angle_alpha   90.00
_cell.angle_beta   90.00
_cell.angle_gamma   90.00
#
_symmetry.space_group_name_H-M   'P 1'
#
loop_
_entity.id
_entity.type
_entity.pdbx_description
1 polymer ?
#
loop_
_entity_poly.entity_id
_entity_poly.type
_entity_poly.pdbx_seq_one_letter_code
_entity_poly.pdbx_strand_id
1 'polypeptide(L)'
;STNFFPKYASFAKEAVEEKINMTTSNAFDYLLSRCANVDEVKEEAKKILLVEKIGEETSSSNHFFFMDAQGEKVVLEPNDGNLLAYENPYGVLTNAPEFPWHVTNLKNYIHLKPENTLESKFNDITVTKHGEGTGMLGIPGDFTPTSRFIRGAYFVSVTDKNLPRDLAILQGFRILSQFDIPKGSVIDTIENHSDETLYTSIMDSNKKTYTIKYQNHINLQSYSLKDYENQKDILFIELKKSMNL
;
A
#
# COMPACT_ATOMS: atom_id res chain seq x y z
N SER A 1 3.10 -5.42 -2.62
CA SER A 1 1.85 -5.71 -1.91
C SER A 1 0.72 -5.88 -2.91
N THR A 2 -0.33 -6.61 -2.54
CA THR A 2 -1.59 -6.71 -3.30
C THR A 2 -2.67 -5.96 -2.53
N ASN A 3 -3.44 -5.10 -3.19
CA ASN A 3 -4.45 -4.26 -2.55
C ASN A 3 -5.77 -4.37 -3.31
N PHE A 4 -6.91 -4.33 -2.60
CA PHE A 4 -8.23 -4.49 -3.23
C PHE A 4 -8.54 -3.32 -4.18
N PHE A 5 -9.06 -3.60 -5.36
CA PHE A 5 -9.31 -2.65 -6.44
C PHE A 5 -10.71 -2.88 -7.03
N PRO A 6 -11.77 -2.73 -6.22
CA PRO A 6 -13.13 -3.12 -6.59
C PRO A 6 -13.69 -2.23 -7.70
N LYS A 7 -14.42 -2.82 -8.65
CA LYS A 7 -15.11 -2.15 -9.77
C LYS A 7 -14.21 -1.57 -10.86
N TYR A 8 -12.89 -1.51 -10.65
CA TYR A 8 -11.93 -0.98 -11.61
C TYR A 8 -11.04 -2.06 -12.23
N ALA A 9 -10.79 -3.18 -11.53
CA ALA A 9 -10.11 -4.32 -12.15
C ALA A 9 -11.03 -5.00 -13.18
N SER A 10 -10.52 -5.24 -14.39
CA SER A 10 -11.16 -6.10 -15.37
C SER A 10 -10.18 -7.12 -15.95
N PHE A 11 -10.72 -8.27 -16.37
CA PHE A 11 -9.98 -9.46 -16.76
C PHE A 11 -10.36 -9.91 -18.17
N ALA A 12 -9.46 -10.63 -18.83
CA ALA A 12 -9.78 -11.29 -20.08
C ALA A 12 -10.73 -12.47 -19.82
N LYS A 13 -11.74 -12.63 -20.69
CA LYS A 13 -12.70 -13.75 -20.59
C LYS A 13 -12.10 -15.08 -21.05
N GLU A 14 -11.15 -15.01 -21.98
CA GLU A 14 -10.53 -16.17 -22.60
C GLU A 14 -9.01 -16.01 -22.57
N ALA A 15 -8.31 -17.15 -22.56
CA ALA A 15 -6.86 -17.19 -22.65
C ALA A 15 -6.38 -16.84 -24.06
N VAL A 16 -5.18 -16.26 -24.16
CA VAL A 16 -4.53 -15.90 -25.43
C VAL A 16 -3.21 -16.68 -25.54
N GLU A 17 -2.99 -17.37 -26.66
CA GLU A 17 -1.86 -18.30 -26.85
C GLU A 17 -0.49 -17.64 -26.67
N GLU A 18 -0.33 -16.40 -27.14
CA GLU A 18 0.92 -15.64 -27.08
C GLU A 18 1.20 -15.00 -25.71
N LYS A 19 0.29 -15.14 -24.75
CA LYS A 19 0.38 -14.56 -23.41
C LYS A 19 0.57 -15.62 -22.35
N ILE A 20 1.17 -15.23 -21.23
CA ILE A 20 1.22 -16.05 -20.02
C ILE A 20 -0.10 -15.82 -19.27
N ASN A 21 -1.06 -16.71 -19.49
CA ASN A 21 -2.39 -16.63 -18.89
C ASN A 21 -2.35 -17.10 -17.44
N MET A 22 -2.84 -16.27 -16.52
CA MET A 22 -2.88 -16.58 -15.09
C MET A 22 -3.98 -15.79 -14.39
N THR A 23 -4.28 -16.17 -13.15
CA THR A 23 -5.16 -15.43 -12.24
C THR A 23 -4.37 -14.34 -11.49
N THR A 24 -5.08 -13.39 -10.88
CA THR A 24 -4.46 -12.29 -10.11
C THR A 24 -3.49 -12.77 -9.02
N SER A 25 -3.85 -13.81 -8.25
CA SER A 25 -3.00 -14.42 -7.20
C SER A 25 -1.69 -14.95 -7.77
N ASN A 26 -1.79 -15.78 -8.81
CA ASN A 26 -0.62 -16.39 -9.44
C ASN A 26 0.31 -15.36 -10.10
N ALA A 27 -0.23 -14.25 -10.60
CA ALA A 27 0.58 -13.17 -11.18
C ALA A 27 1.48 -12.46 -10.18
N PHE A 28 0.98 -12.23 -8.96
CA PHE A 28 1.79 -11.62 -7.93
C PHE A 28 2.99 -12.50 -7.54
N ASP A 29 2.75 -13.80 -7.34
CA ASP A 29 3.79 -14.78 -7.00
C ASP A 29 4.76 -15.02 -8.16
N TYR A 30 4.26 -15.04 -9.39
CA TYR A 30 5.07 -15.13 -10.60
C TYR A 30 6.08 -13.97 -10.68
N LEU A 31 5.61 -12.73 -10.50
CA LEU A 31 6.47 -11.54 -10.55
C LEU A 31 7.51 -11.56 -9.42
N LEU A 32 7.10 -11.87 -8.18
CA LEU A 32 8.02 -11.94 -7.04
C LEU A 32 9.09 -13.04 -7.17
N SER A 33 8.77 -14.16 -7.82
CA SER A 33 9.70 -15.29 -7.96
C SER A 33 10.66 -15.17 -9.15
N ARG A 34 10.41 -14.23 -10.07
CA ARG A 34 11.16 -14.10 -11.32
C ARG A 34 11.89 -12.78 -11.51
N CYS A 35 11.48 -11.72 -10.83
CA CYS A 35 12.03 -10.38 -11.06
C CYS A 35 12.96 -9.97 -9.92
N ALA A 36 14.14 -9.43 -10.26
CA ALA A 36 15.10 -8.89 -9.31
C ALA A 36 14.87 -7.40 -9.00
N ASN A 37 14.22 -6.66 -9.89
CA ASN A 37 14.02 -5.20 -9.80
C ASN A 37 12.71 -4.77 -10.50
N VAL A 38 12.36 -3.48 -10.39
CA VAL A 38 11.12 -2.94 -10.96
C VAL A 38 11.10 -2.93 -12.49
N ASP A 39 12.23 -2.75 -13.15
CA ASP A 39 12.31 -2.85 -14.62
C ASP A 39 11.93 -4.23 -15.13
N GLU A 40 12.46 -5.29 -14.51
CA GLU A 40 12.06 -6.67 -14.83
C GLU A 40 10.58 -6.93 -14.55
N VAL A 41 10.03 -6.39 -13.45
CA VAL A 41 8.60 -6.47 -13.15
C VAL A 41 7.76 -5.86 -14.28
N LYS A 42 8.15 -4.69 -14.79
CA LYS A 42 7.44 -4.03 -15.90
C LYS A 42 7.51 -4.85 -17.19
N GLU A 43 8.66 -5.44 -17.51
CA GLU A 43 8.82 -6.26 -18.72
C GLU A 43 8.07 -7.60 -18.63
N GLU A 44 8.11 -8.28 -17.49
CA GLU A 44 7.35 -9.52 -17.28
C GLU A 44 5.83 -9.26 -17.27
N ALA A 45 5.38 -8.15 -16.65
CA ALA A 45 3.96 -7.79 -16.63
C ALA A 45 3.35 -7.63 -18.03
N LYS A 46 4.12 -7.20 -19.03
CA LYS A 46 3.66 -7.10 -20.43
C LYS A 46 3.33 -8.46 -21.06
N LYS A 47 3.94 -9.54 -20.57
CA LYS A 47 3.75 -10.91 -21.08
C LYS A 47 2.52 -11.58 -20.45
N ILE A 48 2.11 -11.11 -19.28
CA ILE A 48 0.99 -11.66 -18.52
C ILE A 48 -0.34 -11.21 -19.12
N LEU A 49 -1.31 -12.13 -19.13
CA LEU A 49 -2.73 -11.81 -19.29
C LEU A 49 -3.49 -12.39 -18.10
N LEU A 50 -4.12 -11.51 -17.31
CA LEU A 50 -5.02 -11.90 -16.25
C LEU A 50 -6.35 -12.34 -16.84
N VAL A 51 -6.65 -13.63 -16.71
CA VAL A 51 -7.94 -14.18 -17.12
C VAL A 51 -8.89 -14.26 -15.93
N GLU A 52 -10.19 -14.15 -16.19
CA GLU A 52 -11.21 -14.15 -15.14
C GLU A 52 -11.15 -15.44 -14.30
N LYS A 53 -10.90 -16.58 -14.94
CA LYS A 53 -10.90 -17.89 -14.28
C LYS A 53 -9.97 -18.89 -14.99
N ILE A 54 -9.25 -19.68 -14.20
CA ILE A 54 -8.51 -20.87 -14.66
C ILE A 54 -8.89 -22.05 -13.76
N GLY A 55 -9.51 -23.08 -14.33
CA GLY A 55 -10.02 -24.21 -13.53
C GLY A 55 -11.05 -23.72 -12.51
N GLU A 56 -10.77 -23.92 -11.22
CA GLU A 56 -11.60 -23.43 -10.12
C GLU A 56 -11.16 -22.06 -9.58
N GLU A 57 -9.96 -21.60 -9.92
CA GLU A 57 -9.38 -20.37 -9.41
C GLU A 57 -9.92 -19.16 -10.17
N THR A 58 -10.46 -18.18 -9.43
CA THR A 58 -11.03 -16.95 -9.98
C THR A 58 -10.15 -15.76 -9.63
N SER A 59 -9.90 -14.89 -10.61
CA SER A 59 -9.13 -13.67 -10.39
C SER A 59 -9.84 -12.76 -9.39
N SER A 60 -9.11 -12.34 -8.36
CA SER A 60 -9.58 -11.36 -7.40
C SER A 60 -9.34 -9.94 -7.92
N SER A 61 -10.23 -9.01 -7.54
CA SER A 61 -10.16 -7.60 -7.91
C SER A 61 -9.04 -6.90 -7.12
N ASN A 62 -7.78 -7.13 -7.49
CA ASN A 62 -6.62 -6.54 -6.82
C ASN A 62 -5.67 -5.87 -7.81
N HIS A 63 -5.04 -4.77 -7.37
CA HIS A 63 -3.88 -4.16 -8.02
C HIS A 63 -2.61 -4.38 -7.20
N PHE A 64 -1.45 -4.18 -7.82
CA PHE A 64 -0.15 -4.50 -7.22
C PHE A 64 0.70 -3.24 -7.02
N PHE A 65 1.48 -3.23 -5.95
CA PHE A 65 2.55 -2.27 -5.74
C PHE A 65 3.87 -3.00 -5.51
N PHE A 66 4.87 -2.74 -6.35
CA PHE A 66 6.23 -3.24 -6.20
C PHE A 66 7.20 -2.10 -5.89
N MET A 67 8.19 -2.41 -5.06
CA MET A 67 9.33 -1.55 -4.76
C MET A 67 10.58 -2.43 -4.67
N ASP A 68 11.68 -2.03 -5.30
CA ASP A 68 12.93 -2.77 -5.26
C ASP A 68 13.93 -2.25 -4.21
N ALA A 69 15.15 -2.78 -4.22
CA ALA A 69 16.22 -2.40 -3.30
C ALA A 69 16.84 -1.03 -3.62
N GLN A 70 16.67 -0.57 -4.87
CA GLN A 70 17.13 0.73 -5.35
C GLN A 70 16.13 1.84 -5.04
N GLY A 71 14.89 1.46 -4.68
CA GLY A 71 13.81 2.36 -4.32
C GLY A 71 12.92 2.75 -5.50
N GLU A 72 13.10 2.13 -6.66
CA GLU A 72 12.15 2.26 -7.76
C GLU A 72 10.83 1.61 -7.40
N LYS A 73 9.75 2.12 -7.98
CA LYS A 73 8.38 1.85 -7.53
C LYS A 73 7.42 1.82 -8.70
N VAL A 74 6.62 0.76 -8.79
CA VAL A 74 5.60 0.59 -9.84
C VAL A 74 4.28 0.11 -9.27
N VAL A 75 3.20 0.70 -9.75
CA VAL A 75 1.83 0.21 -9.56
C VAL A 75 1.40 -0.53 -10.82
N LEU A 76 0.84 -1.73 -10.67
CA LEU A 76 0.26 -2.51 -11.76
C LEU A 76 -1.25 -2.64 -11.54
N GLU A 77 -2.06 -2.06 -12.42
CA GLU A 77 -3.53 -2.13 -12.36
C GLU A 77 -4.08 -3.02 -13.48
N PRO A 78 -4.91 -4.03 -13.16
CA PRO A 78 -5.59 -4.84 -14.16
C PRO A 78 -6.59 -4.02 -14.98
N ASN A 79 -6.47 -4.05 -16.30
CA ASN A 79 -7.46 -3.53 -17.24
C ASN A 79 -7.56 -4.43 -18.47
N ASP A 80 -8.73 -5.03 -18.66
CA ASP A 80 -9.07 -6.02 -19.67
C ASP A 80 -8.04 -7.16 -19.72
N GLY A 81 -7.63 -7.60 -18.54
CA GLY A 81 -6.61 -8.63 -18.33
C GLY A 81 -5.16 -8.15 -18.45
N ASN A 82 -4.90 -6.96 -18.99
CA ASN A 82 -3.54 -6.43 -19.06
C ASN A 82 -3.15 -5.77 -17.74
N LEU A 83 -1.86 -5.84 -17.39
CA LEU A 83 -1.31 -5.12 -16.24
C LEU A 83 -0.76 -3.76 -16.71
N LEU A 84 -1.52 -2.70 -16.46
CA LEU A 84 -1.08 -1.32 -16.76
C LEU A 84 -0.06 -0.87 -15.73
N ALA A 85 1.14 -0.51 -16.17
CA ALA A 85 2.22 -0.09 -15.30
C ALA A 85 2.28 1.45 -15.15
N TYR A 86 2.31 1.91 -13.90
CA TYR A 86 2.47 3.32 -13.54
C TYR A 86 3.66 3.52 -12.61
N GLU A 87 4.54 4.46 -12.94
CA GLU A 87 5.59 4.90 -12.03
C GLU A 87 4.97 5.53 -10.78
N ASN A 88 5.49 5.16 -9.61
CA ASN A 88 4.95 5.64 -8.33
C ASN A 88 6.02 6.39 -7.51
N PRO A 89 6.37 7.64 -7.89
CA PRO A 89 7.33 8.44 -7.13
C PRO A 89 6.82 8.78 -5.72
N TYR A 90 5.50 8.76 -5.50
CA TYR A 90 4.86 9.06 -4.22
C TYR A 90 5.06 7.96 -3.17
N GLY A 91 5.33 6.72 -3.60
CA GLY A 91 5.59 5.59 -2.70
C GLY A 91 4.40 5.16 -1.86
N VAL A 92 3.18 5.39 -2.36
CA VAL A 92 1.94 5.00 -1.70
C VAL A 92 0.97 4.36 -2.68
N LEU A 93 0.19 3.40 -2.20
CA LEU A 93 -0.95 2.82 -2.90
C LEU A 93 -2.03 2.51 -1.86
N THR A 94 -3.29 2.66 -2.25
CA THR A 94 -4.43 2.25 -1.42
C THR A 94 -5.33 1.31 -2.23
N ASN A 95 -6.54 1.75 -2.58
CA ASN A 95 -7.52 0.96 -3.32
C ASN A 95 -8.03 1.81 -4.49
N ALA A 96 -9.22 1.49 -4.99
CA ALA A 96 -9.92 2.29 -5.99
C ALA A 96 -10.05 3.79 -5.62
N PRO A 97 -10.13 4.71 -6.60
CA PRO A 97 -10.10 4.49 -8.06
C PRO A 97 -8.66 4.28 -8.59
N GLU A 98 -8.46 4.37 -9.89
CA GLU A 98 -7.18 4.16 -10.57
C GLU A 98 -6.07 5.09 -10.03
N PHE A 99 -4.84 4.62 -10.04
CA PHE A 99 -3.67 5.34 -9.54
C PHE A 99 -3.50 6.73 -10.19
N PRO A 100 -3.66 6.93 -11.51
CA PRO A 100 -3.62 8.27 -12.12
C PRO A 100 -4.67 9.25 -11.57
N TRP A 101 -5.82 8.74 -11.12
CA TRP A 101 -6.84 9.57 -10.47
C TRP A 101 -6.34 10.07 -9.12
N HIS A 102 -5.75 9.19 -8.30
CA HIS A 102 -5.18 9.57 -7.00
C HIS A 102 -4.08 10.62 -7.17
N VAL A 103 -3.23 10.46 -8.20
CA VAL A 103 -2.21 11.45 -8.56
C VAL A 103 -2.83 12.80 -8.91
N THR A 104 -3.92 12.80 -9.68
CA THR A 104 -4.66 14.03 -9.99
C THR A 104 -5.27 14.67 -8.75
N ASN A 105 -5.79 13.85 -7.83
CA ASN A 105 -6.40 14.32 -6.58
C ASN A 105 -5.41 15.04 -5.67
N LEU A 106 -4.12 14.70 -5.69
CA LEU A 106 -3.08 15.41 -4.93
C LEU A 106 -3.03 16.92 -5.24
N LYS A 107 -3.44 17.34 -6.44
CA LYS A 107 -3.47 18.76 -6.83
C LYS A 107 -4.41 19.60 -5.97
N ASN A 108 -5.40 18.99 -5.31
CA ASN A 108 -6.31 19.67 -4.37
C ASN A 108 -5.64 19.96 -3.01
N TYR A 109 -4.44 19.44 -2.77
CA TYR A 109 -3.77 19.47 -1.46
C TYR A 109 -2.36 20.10 -1.52
N ILE A 110 -2.07 20.88 -2.55
CA ILE A 110 -0.77 21.54 -2.74
C ILE A 110 -0.42 22.54 -1.62
N HIS A 111 -1.41 22.95 -0.82
CA HIS A 111 -1.23 23.87 0.30
C HIS A 111 -0.73 23.19 1.58
N LEU A 112 -0.80 21.84 1.66
CA LEU A 112 -0.35 21.11 2.84
C LEU A 112 1.16 21.26 3.02
N LYS A 113 1.57 21.56 4.26
CA LYS A 113 2.98 21.76 4.62
C LYS A 113 3.22 21.47 6.12
N PRO A 114 4.44 21.10 6.52
CA PRO A 114 4.74 20.84 7.92
C PRO A 114 4.77 22.13 8.77
N GLU A 115 5.03 23.29 8.15
CA GLU A 115 5.13 24.56 8.87
C GLU A 115 3.75 25.13 9.24
N ASN A 116 3.67 25.68 10.44
CA ASN A 116 2.45 26.34 10.88
C ASN A 116 2.19 27.66 10.17
N THR A 117 0.91 27.93 9.95
CA THR A 117 0.41 29.29 9.81
C THR A 117 0.27 29.88 11.21
N LEU A 118 1.10 30.90 11.52
CA LEU A 118 1.17 31.48 12.87
C LEU A 118 -0.05 32.36 13.18
N GLU A 119 -0.49 33.12 12.20
CA GLU A 119 -1.61 34.05 12.30
C GLU A 119 -2.27 34.30 10.94
N SER A 120 -3.47 34.84 10.97
CA SER A 120 -4.19 35.37 9.81
C SER A 120 -4.97 36.63 10.21
N LYS A 121 -5.32 37.46 9.22
CA LYS A 121 -6.15 38.65 9.44
C LYS A 121 -7.57 38.43 8.92
N PHE A 122 -8.54 38.77 9.76
CA PHE A 122 -9.95 38.85 9.41
C PHE A 122 -10.40 40.31 9.61
N ASN A 123 -10.47 41.06 8.52
CA ASN A 123 -10.49 42.53 8.55
C ASN A 123 -9.28 43.05 9.35
N ASP A 124 -9.50 43.91 10.35
CA ASP A 124 -8.44 44.49 11.18
C ASP A 124 -8.09 43.63 12.41
N ILE A 125 -8.67 42.43 12.54
CA ILE A 125 -8.43 41.54 13.68
C ILE A 125 -7.42 40.47 13.29
N THR A 126 -6.29 40.46 14.00
CA THR A 126 -5.32 39.35 13.92
C THR A 126 -5.79 38.19 14.78
N VAL A 127 -5.86 37.00 14.18
CA VAL A 127 -6.16 35.73 14.85
C VAL A 127 -4.91 34.86 14.79
N THR A 128 -4.50 34.31 15.93
CA THR A 128 -3.32 33.45 16.04
C THR A 128 -3.72 31.98 16.12
N LYS A 129 -2.81 31.07 15.77
CA LYS A 129 -3.01 29.62 15.94
C LYS A 129 -3.35 29.26 17.41
N HIS A 130 -4.20 28.26 17.61
CA HIS A 130 -4.45 27.67 18.94
C HIS A 130 -3.33 26.71 19.39
N GLY A 131 -2.61 26.10 18.46
CA GLY A 131 -1.58 25.10 18.71
C GLY A 131 -0.84 24.73 17.42
N GLU A 132 -0.11 23.63 17.44
CA GLU A 132 0.66 23.13 16.30
C GLU A 132 -0.20 22.35 15.29
N GLY A 133 0.30 22.20 14.06
CA GLY A 133 -0.33 21.40 13.00
C GLY A 133 -1.22 22.19 12.02
N THR A 134 -1.24 23.53 12.11
CA THR A 134 -2.06 24.37 11.23
C THR A 134 -1.69 24.27 9.74
N GLY A 135 -0.47 23.82 9.41
CA GLY A 135 -0.04 23.60 8.03
C GLY A 135 -0.73 22.43 7.33
N MET A 136 -1.41 21.56 8.09
CA MET A 136 -2.17 20.42 7.56
C MET A 136 -3.68 20.64 7.50
N LEU A 137 -4.16 21.86 7.77
CA LEU A 137 -5.60 22.15 7.72
C LEU A 137 -6.19 21.81 6.34
N GLY A 138 -7.30 21.07 6.35
CA GLY A 138 -7.95 20.55 5.15
C GLY A 138 -7.52 19.14 4.73
N ILE A 139 -6.54 18.53 5.41
CA ILE A 139 -6.24 17.10 5.19
C ILE A 139 -7.44 16.23 5.62
N PRO A 140 -7.90 15.27 4.80
CA PRO A 140 -9.08 14.48 5.14
C PRO A 140 -8.75 13.46 6.24
N GLY A 141 -9.69 13.24 7.17
CA GLY A 141 -9.50 12.39 8.35
C GLY A 141 -10.19 11.02 8.31
N ASP A 142 -11.02 10.75 7.31
CA ASP A 142 -11.79 9.50 7.18
C ASP A 142 -10.95 8.34 6.61
N PHE A 143 -11.52 7.12 6.59
CA PHE A 143 -10.83 5.89 6.14
C PHE A 143 -11.06 5.53 4.66
N THR A 144 -11.66 6.41 3.85
CA THR A 144 -11.82 6.12 2.42
C THR A 144 -10.46 5.95 1.74
N PRO A 145 -10.36 5.15 0.66
CA PRO A 145 -9.11 4.95 -0.07
C PRO A 145 -8.43 6.24 -0.51
N THR A 146 -9.21 7.22 -0.94
CA THR A 146 -8.73 8.52 -1.44
C THR A 146 -8.17 9.37 -0.30
N SER A 147 -8.87 9.45 0.84
CA SER A 147 -8.39 10.16 2.03
C SER A 147 -7.13 9.51 2.61
N ARG A 148 -7.08 8.18 2.66
CA ARG A 148 -5.88 7.44 3.08
C ARG A 148 -4.70 7.70 2.15
N PHE A 149 -4.92 7.75 0.83
CA PHE A 149 -3.88 8.04 -0.15
C PHE A 149 -3.27 9.43 0.07
N ILE A 150 -4.11 10.47 0.24
CA ILE A 150 -3.64 11.86 0.47
C ILE A 150 -2.79 11.95 1.74
N ARG A 151 -3.29 11.40 2.86
CA ARG A 151 -2.53 11.36 4.11
C ARG A 151 -1.22 10.59 3.96
N GLY A 152 -1.25 9.43 3.30
CA GLY A 152 -0.06 8.60 3.07
C GLY A 152 0.99 9.34 2.26
N ALA A 153 0.60 9.89 1.11
CA ALA A 153 1.49 10.64 0.22
C ALA A 153 2.14 11.81 0.96
N TYR A 154 1.36 12.57 1.74
CA TYR A 154 1.87 13.68 2.55
C TYR A 154 2.87 13.21 3.62
N PHE A 155 2.54 12.21 4.44
CA PHE A 155 3.43 11.75 5.49
C PHE A 155 4.73 11.14 4.94
N VAL A 156 4.65 10.42 3.81
CA VAL A 156 5.82 9.90 3.11
C VAL A 156 6.66 11.05 2.56
N SER A 157 6.07 12.10 1.98
CA SER A 157 6.84 13.20 1.37
C SER A 157 7.66 14.00 2.39
N VAL A 158 7.12 14.23 3.58
CA VAL A 158 7.79 15.01 4.64
C VAL A 158 8.72 14.18 5.54
N THR A 159 8.79 12.86 5.33
CA THR A 159 9.69 11.99 6.10
C THR A 159 11.14 12.16 5.64
N ASP A 160 12.06 12.38 6.59
CA ASP A 160 13.50 12.40 6.37
C ASP A 160 13.99 11.11 5.68
N LYS A 161 14.74 11.25 4.60
CA LYS A 161 15.24 10.14 3.77
C LYS A 161 16.55 9.55 4.29
N ASN A 162 17.19 10.20 5.26
CA ASN A 162 18.47 9.78 5.83
C ASN A 162 18.33 9.08 7.19
N LEU A 163 17.12 8.63 7.54
CA LEU A 163 16.88 7.90 8.79
C LEU A 163 17.74 6.62 8.84
N PRO A 164 18.40 6.34 9.98
CA PRO A 164 18.94 5.02 10.25
C PRO A 164 17.87 3.94 10.07
N ARG A 165 18.26 2.78 9.56
CA ARG A 165 17.36 1.67 9.21
C ARG A 165 16.25 1.41 10.23
N ASP A 166 16.61 1.23 11.50
CA ASP A 166 15.63 0.87 12.53
C ASP A 166 14.65 2.02 12.80
N LEU A 167 15.11 3.27 12.73
CA LEU A 167 14.24 4.44 12.81
C LEU A 167 13.34 4.58 11.57
N ALA A 168 13.82 4.21 10.38
CA ALA A 168 13.00 4.20 9.17
C ALA A 168 11.87 3.16 9.27
N ILE A 169 12.15 1.96 9.79
CA ILE A 169 11.12 0.93 10.06
C ILE A 169 10.10 1.46 11.07
N LEU A 170 10.56 2.00 12.20
CA LEU A 170 9.67 2.56 13.22
C LEU A 170 8.84 3.73 12.66
N GLN A 171 9.44 4.60 11.83
CA GLN A 171 8.74 5.69 11.17
C GLN A 171 7.65 5.17 10.23
N GLY A 172 7.92 4.11 9.47
CA GLY A 172 6.90 3.45 8.65
C GLY A 172 5.71 2.95 9.48
N PHE A 173 5.96 2.33 10.64
CA PHE A 173 4.86 1.91 11.54
C PHE A 173 4.08 3.10 12.12
N ARG A 174 4.74 4.22 12.42
CA ARG A 174 4.09 5.46 12.88
C ARG A 174 3.22 6.11 11.81
N ILE A 175 3.66 6.07 10.55
CA ILE A 175 2.84 6.52 9.42
C ILE A 175 1.66 5.59 9.24
N LEU A 176 1.90 4.27 9.24
CA LEU A 176 0.84 3.29 9.03
C LEU A 176 -0.20 3.26 10.14
N SER A 177 0.15 3.70 11.36
CA SER A 177 -0.83 3.83 12.45
C SER A 177 -1.88 4.93 12.20
N GLN A 178 -1.67 5.83 11.25
CA GLN A 178 -2.69 6.81 10.81
C GLN A 178 -3.80 6.19 9.95
N PHE A 179 -3.64 4.91 9.61
CA PHE A 179 -4.57 4.11 8.80
C PHE A 179 -5.03 2.85 9.53
N ASP A 180 -4.72 2.72 10.82
CA ASP A 180 -5.13 1.61 11.67
C ASP A 180 -6.64 1.77 11.94
N ILE A 181 -7.46 0.98 11.26
CA ILE A 181 -8.94 1.03 11.36
C ILE A 181 -9.36 0.25 12.61
N PRO A 182 -9.84 0.93 13.67
CA PRO A 182 -10.32 0.23 14.84
C PRO A 182 -11.64 -0.47 14.54
N LYS A 183 -11.82 -1.66 15.11
CA LYS A 183 -13.06 -2.43 15.00
C LYS A 183 -14.30 -1.58 15.30
N GLY A 184 -15.28 -1.62 14.41
CA GLY A 184 -16.53 -0.85 14.52
C GLY A 184 -16.48 0.57 13.98
N SER A 185 -15.33 1.05 13.48
CA SER A 185 -15.22 2.40 12.91
C SER A 185 -15.69 2.47 11.45
N VAL A 186 -15.66 1.34 10.73
CA VAL A 186 -16.08 1.22 9.34
C VAL A 186 -16.93 -0.04 9.19
N ILE A 187 -18.18 0.14 8.75
CA ILE A 187 -19.18 -0.93 8.62
C ILE A 187 -19.79 -0.85 7.23
N ASP A 188 -19.74 -1.94 6.48
CA ASP A 188 -20.51 -2.13 5.26
C ASP A 188 -21.84 -2.80 5.62
N THR A 189 -22.94 -2.06 5.49
CA THR A 189 -24.28 -2.55 5.77
C THR A 189 -24.88 -3.40 4.66
N ILE A 190 -24.34 -3.33 3.44
CA ILE A 190 -24.81 -4.10 2.29
C ILE A 190 -24.28 -5.52 2.36
N GLU A 191 -22.97 -5.65 2.61
CA GLU A 191 -22.31 -6.95 2.74
C GLU A 191 -22.25 -7.46 4.19
N ASN A 192 -22.75 -6.67 5.14
CA ASN A 192 -22.80 -6.97 6.57
C ASN A 192 -21.43 -7.35 7.16
N HIS A 193 -20.39 -6.58 6.81
CA HIS A 193 -19.03 -6.75 7.32
C HIS A 193 -18.52 -5.48 8.01
N SER A 194 -17.62 -5.66 8.98
CA SER A 194 -16.89 -4.55 9.61
C SER A 194 -15.44 -4.62 9.14
N ASP A 195 -14.94 -3.50 8.64
CA ASP A 195 -13.54 -3.36 8.28
C ASP A 195 -12.71 -3.03 9.52
N GLU A 196 -11.57 -3.71 9.65
CA GLU A 196 -10.55 -3.45 10.66
C GLU A 196 -9.16 -3.73 10.09
N THR A 197 -8.12 -3.08 10.64
CA THR A 197 -6.74 -3.37 10.24
C THR A 197 -6.21 -4.59 10.99
N LEU A 198 -6.24 -5.75 10.34
CA LEU A 198 -5.84 -7.03 10.95
C LEU A 198 -4.36 -7.07 11.36
N TYR A 199 -3.48 -6.51 10.52
CA TYR A 199 -2.04 -6.45 10.76
C TYR A 199 -1.40 -5.28 10.00
N THR A 200 -0.19 -4.91 10.41
CA THR A 200 0.65 -3.95 9.69
C THR A 200 2.01 -4.58 9.50
N SER A 201 2.59 -4.46 8.30
CA SER A 201 3.91 -5.01 8.01
C SER A 201 4.80 -4.03 7.25
N ILE A 202 6.12 -4.21 7.41
CA ILE A 202 7.17 -3.52 6.69
C ILE A 202 8.15 -4.55 6.17
N MET A 203 8.51 -4.41 4.90
CA MET A 203 9.54 -5.20 4.24
C MET A 203 10.76 -4.32 3.99
N ASP A 204 11.93 -4.80 4.39
CA ASP A 204 13.21 -4.23 4.02
C ASP A 204 13.80 -5.04 2.86
N SER A 205 13.78 -4.47 1.66
CA SER A 205 14.27 -5.11 0.43
C SER A 205 15.78 -5.33 0.43
N ASN A 206 16.56 -4.52 1.17
CA ASN A 206 18.01 -4.63 1.25
C ASN A 206 18.45 -5.74 2.21
N LYS A 207 17.80 -5.86 3.37
CA LYS A 207 18.10 -6.92 4.36
C LYS A 207 17.24 -8.16 4.21
N LYS A 208 16.21 -8.12 3.35
CA LYS A 208 15.22 -9.19 3.15
C LYS A 208 14.55 -9.59 4.47
N THR A 209 14.17 -8.57 5.26
CA THR A 209 13.48 -8.77 6.54
C THR A 209 12.03 -8.34 6.45
N TYR A 210 11.15 -9.11 7.07
CA TYR A 210 9.72 -8.85 7.20
C TYR A 210 9.40 -8.59 8.67
N THR A 211 8.95 -7.38 8.99
CA THR A 211 8.54 -6.99 10.34
C THR A 211 7.04 -6.76 10.36
N ILE A 212 6.33 -7.34 11.35
CA ILE A 212 4.87 -7.34 11.41
C ILE A 212 4.36 -7.12 12.85
N LYS A 213 3.24 -6.42 12.98
CA LYS A 213 2.40 -6.39 14.19
C LYS A 213 0.98 -6.82 13.85
N TYR A 214 0.28 -7.42 14.80
CA TYR A 214 -1.12 -7.85 14.64
C TYR A 214 -2.05 -6.96 15.48
N GLN A 215 -3.33 -6.86 15.12
CA GLN A 215 -4.28 -5.98 15.83
C GLN A 215 -4.38 -6.28 17.34
N ASN A 216 -4.28 -7.56 17.72
CA ASN A 216 -4.34 -8.02 19.11
C ASN A 216 -2.95 -8.36 19.70
N HIS A 217 -1.87 -8.02 18.99
CA HIS A 217 -0.49 -8.19 19.46
C HIS A 217 0.40 -7.07 18.90
N ILE A 218 0.57 -6.02 19.70
CA ILE A 218 1.21 -4.78 19.27
C ILE A 218 2.75 -4.83 19.27
N ASN A 219 3.35 -5.85 19.87
CA ASN A 219 4.80 -6.05 19.79
C ASN A 219 5.19 -6.48 18.37
N LEU A 220 6.25 -5.85 17.85
CA LEU A 220 6.80 -6.18 16.54
C LEU A 220 7.43 -7.57 16.54
N GLN A 221 7.13 -8.35 15.50
CA GLN A 221 7.75 -9.64 15.20
C GLN A 221 8.54 -9.48 13.91
N SER A 222 9.81 -9.88 13.89
CA SER A 222 10.68 -9.70 12.72
C SER A 222 11.29 -11.03 12.29
N TYR A 223 11.30 -11.26 10.99
CA TYR A 223 11.80 -12.47 10.36
C TYR A 223 12.76 -12.09 9.23
N SER A 224 13.90 -12.77 9.15
CA SER A 224 14.87 -12.58 8.06
C SER A 224 14.79 -13.76 7.10
N LEU A 225 14.71 -13.51 5.79
CA LEU A 225 14.74 -14.59 4.81
C LEU A 225 16.02 -15.44 4.93
N LYS A 226 17.12 -14.83 5.39
CA LYS A 226 18.40 -15.52 5.63
C LYS A 226 18.29 -16.68 6.62
N ASP A 227 17.37 -16.58 7.59
CA ASP A 227 17.19 -17.61 8.61
C ASP A 227 16.59 -18.90 8.01
N TYR A 228 16.14 -18.85 6.75
CA TYR A 228 15.42 -19.91 6.06
C TYR A 228 16.07 -20.32 4.72
N GLU A 229 17.29 -19.86 4.41
CA GLU A 229 17.96 -20.12 3.11
C GLU A 229 18.15 -21.61 2.79
N ASN A 230 18.20 -22.48 3.80
CA ASN A 230 18.36 -23.92 3.62
C ASN A 230 17.02 -24.67 3.46
N GLN A 231 15.88 -23.99 3.56
CA GLN A 231 14.57 -24.62 3.39
C GLN A 231 14.35 -24.95 1.92
N LYS A 232 13.95 -26.20 1.64
CA LYS A 232 13.68 -26.70 0.28
C LYS A 232 12.20 -26.74 -0.06
N ASP A 233 11.37 -26.84 0.97
CA ASP A 233 9.91 -26.85 0.87
C ASP A 233 9.34 -25.54 1.43
N ILE A 234 8.07 -25.27 1.13
CA ILE A 234 7.36 -24.11 1.66
C ILE A 234 7.27 -24.22 3.19
N LEU A 235 7.80 -23.21 3.88
CA LEU A 235 7.71 -23.08 5.33
C LEU A 235 6.61 -22.09 5.73
N PHE A 236 5.69 -22.54 6.58
CA PHE A 236 4.68 -21.67 7.19
C PHE A 236 5.12 -21.29 8.61
N ILE A 237 5.17 -19.99 8.89
CA ILE A 237 5.53 -19.45 10.21
C ILE A 237 4.27 -18.99 10.93
N GLU A 238 4.04 -19.52 12.12
CA GLU A 238 2.93 -19.08 12.97
C GLU A 238 3.27 -17.75 13.66
N LEU A 239 2.41 -16.74 13.45
CA LEU A 239 2.55 -15.43 14.09
C LEU A 239 1.89 -15.43 15.46
N LYS A 240 2.49 -14.74 16.44
CA LYS A 240 1.82 -14.42 17.70
C LYS A 240 0.76 -13.36 17.44
N LYS A 241 -0.52 -13.74 17.61
CA LYS A 241 -1.67 -12.86 17.31
C LYS A 241 -2.34 -12.27 18.53
N SER A 242 -2.01 -12.73 19.74
CA SER A 242 -2.58 -12.26 21.01
C SER A 242 -1.50 -11.92 22.03
N MET A 243 -1.74 -10.91 22.86
CA MET A 243 -0.86 -10.48 23.93
C MET A 243 -1.57 -10.59 25.29
N ASN A 244 -0.84 -11.02 26.32
CA ASN A 244 -1.30 -10.90 27.71
C ASN A 244 -0.79 -9.57 28.28
N LEU A 245 -1.69 -8.77 28.85
CA LEU A 245 -1.38 -7.47 29.48
C LEU A 245 -0.96 -7.63 30.94
#